data_AF-A0A8S0YSB3-F1
#
_entry.id   AF-A0A8S0YSB3-F1
#
_cell.length_a   1.000
_cell.length_b   1.000
_cell.length_c   1.000
_cell.angle_alpha   90.00
_cell.angle_beta   90.00
_cell.angle_gamma   90.00
#
_symmetry.space_group_name_H-M   'P 1'
#
loop_
_entity.id
_entity.type
_entity.pdbx_description
1 polymer ?
#
loop_
_entity_poly.entity_id
_entity_poly.type
_entity_poly.pdbx_seq_one_letter_code
_entity_poly.pdbx_strand_id
1 'polypeptide(L)'
;MADFDDEVTVVDVYDLASDIGKECEIIIEKYGPDAVTALLPKVINALELLENLAVRNEKENQALQELTAKISQLENDKIEKAEYRQRFEKVGGRGHC
;
A
#
# COMPACT_ATOMS: atom_id res chain seq x y z
N MET A 1 7.19 -20.01 -0.48
CA MET A 1 7.62 -18.60 -0.39
C MET A 1 6.95 -18.08 0.86
N ALA A 2 7.68 -17.76 1.93
CA ALA A 2 7.07 -17.13 3.09
C ALA A 2 6.72 -15.71 2.66
N ASP A 3 5.44 -15.48 2.43
CA ASP A 3 4.89 -14.18 2.06
C ASP A 3 5.05 -13.27 3.27
N PHE A 4 5.91 -12.25 3.14
CA PHE A 4 6.05 -11.17 4.10
C PHE A 4 4.83 -10.24 3.95
N ASP A 5 3.64 -10.71 4.32
CA ASP A 5 2.41 -9.92 4.33
C ASP A 5 2.20 -9.33 5.73
N ASP A 6 3.11 -8.45 6.10
CA ASP A 6 2.87 -7.49 7.17
C ASP A 6 3.32 -6.15 6.60
N GLU A 7 2.50 -5.60 5.70
CA GLU A 7 2.69 -4.24 5.22
C GLU A 7 2.56 -3.31 6.42
N VAL A 8 3.68 -2.69 6.81
CA VAL A 8 3.68 -1.72 7.90
C VAL A 8 2.74 -0.58 7.55
N THR A 9 1.65 -0.48 8.29
CA THR A 9 0.67 0.60 8.18
C THR A 9 1.04 1.74 9.11
N VAL A 10 0.41 2.90 8.89
CA VAL A 10 0.52 4.05 9.80
C VAL A 10 0.06 3.70 11.22
N VAL A 11 -0.91 2.78 11.37
CA VAL A 11 -1.40 2.33 12.68
C VAL A 11 -0.29 1.60 13.43
N ASP A 12 0.44 0.71 12.75
CA ASP A 12 1.56 -0.03 13.35
C ASP A 12 2.66 0.91 13.83
N VAL A 13 2.92 2.01 13.10
CA VAL A 13 3.89 3.03 13.51
C VAL A 13 3.44 3.74 14.79
N TYR A 14 2.15 4.04 14.95
CA TYR A 14 1.62 4.65 16.16
C TYR A 14 1.64 3.70 17.37
N ASP A 15 1.35 2.43 17.17
CA ASP A 15 1.45 1.42 18.23
C ASP A 15 2.90 1.27 18.70
N LEU A 16 3.85 1.19 17.77
CA LEU A 16 5.29 1.20 18.07
C LEU A 16 5.70 2.48 18.81
N ALA A 17 5.22 3.65 18.39
CA ALA A 17 5.50 4.91 19.05
C ALA A 17 4.99 4.93 20.50
N SER A 18 3.80 4.36 20.74
CA SER A 18 3.23 4.23 22.09
C SER A 18 4.11 3.37 22.99
N ASP A 19 4.55 2.21 22.48
CA ASP A 19 5.38 1.29 23.26
C ASP A 19 6.77 1.85 23.53
N ILE A 20 7.39 2.51 22.55
CA ILE A 20 8.66 3.22 22.75
C ILE A 20 8.51 4.35 23.78
N GLY A 21 7.38 5.07 23.75
CA GLY A 21 7.06 6.11 24.73
C GLY A 21 7.04 5.57 26.16
N LYS A 22 6.35 4.45 26.39
CA LYS A 22 6.29 3.77 27.71
C LYS A 22 7.67 3.36 28.21
N GLU A 23 8.52 2.82 27.34
CA GLU A 23 9.89 2.46 27.71
C GLU A 23 10.74 3.70 28.03
N CYS A 24 10.54 4.81 27.30
CA CYS A 24 11.19 6.08 27.61
C CYS A 24 10.76 6.63 28.97
N GLU A 25 9.49 6.51 29.34
CA GLU A 25 8.99 6.91 30.67
C GLU A 25 9.71 6.14 31.78
N ILE A 26 9.86 4.82 31.64
CA ILE A 26 10.61 3.99 32.60
C ILE A 26 12.07 4.44 32.73
N ILE A 27 12.71 4.82 31.62
CA ILE A 27 14.08 5.33 31.63
C ILE A 27 14.15 6.68 32.34
N ILE A 28 13.20 7.59 32.07
CA ILE A 28 13.12 8.90 32.74
C ILE A 28 12.93 8.73 34.24
N GLU A 29 12.06 7.81 34.67
CA GLU A 29 11.82 7.54 36.10
C GLU A 29 13.08 7.03 36.82
N LYS A 30 13.90 6.20 36.15
CA LYS A 30 15.09 5.59 36.77
C LYS A 30 16.35 6.45 36.68
N TYR A 31 16.52 7.19 35.60
CA TYR A 31 17.78 7.85 35.26
C TYR A 31 17.66 9.37 35.05
N GLY A 32 16.45 9.91 35.19
CA GLY A 32 16.15 11.31 34.92
C GLY A 32 15.95 11.61 33.43
N PRO A 33 15.36 12.77 33.10
CA PRO A 33 15.00 13.12 31.72
C PRO A 33 16.21 13.27 30.79
N ASP A 34 17.35 13.71 31.31
CA ASP A 34 18.58 13.92 30.54
C ASP A 34 19.09 12.65 29.83
N ALA A 35 18.75 11.47 30.37
CA ALA A 35 19.09 10.18 29.78
C ALA A 35 18.48 9.97 28.39
N VAL A 36 17.34 10.60 28.09
CA VAL A 36 16.61 10.44 26.82
C VAL A 36 16.51 11.73 26.01
N THR A 37 16.85 12.89 26.59
CA THR A 37 16.73 14.21 25.92
C THR A 37 17.37 14.27 24.53
N ALA A 38 18.54 13.65 24.35
CA ALA A 38 19.22 13.61 23.04
C ALA A 38 18.78 12.44 22.13
N LEU A 39 18.11 11.43 22.70
CA LEU A 39 17.67 10.22 22.01
C LEU A 39 16.26 10.40 21.42
N LEU A 40 15.32 10.90 22.22
CA LEU A 40 13.92 11.14 21.82
C LEU A 40 13.77 11.84 20.46
N PRO A 41 14.45 12.96 20.16
CA PRO A 41 14.29 13.61 18.85
C PRO A 41 14.77 12.74 17.68
N LYS A 42 15.74 11.83 17.90
CA LYS A 42 16.20 10.89 16.87
C LYS A 42 15.20 9.76 16.65
N VAL A 43 14.60 9.27 17.74
CA VAL A 43 13.53 8.27 17.71
C VAL A 43 12.31 8.83 16.99
N ILE A 44 11.88 10.05 17.31
CA ILE A 44 10.77 10.73 16.65
C ILE A 44 11.04 10.84 15.14
N ASN A 45 12.22 11.33 14.74
CA ASN A 45 12.56 11.44 13.32
C ASN A 45 12.54 10.08 12.61
N ALA A 46 13.01 9.01 13.26
CA ALA A 46 12.94 7.66 12.68
C ALA A 46 11.48 7.18 12.50
N LEU A 47 10.61 7.45 13.48
CA LEU A 47 9.18 7.13 13.40
C LEU A 47 8.46 7.96 12.33
N GLU A 48 8.78 9.26 12.20
CA GLU A 48 8.25 10.12 11.15
C GLU A 48 8.67 9.64 9.75
N LEU A 49 9.93 9.21 9.59
CA LEU A 49 10.39 8.61 8.34
C LEU A 49 9.65 7.31 8.03
N LEU A 50 9.40 6.47 9.04
CA LEU A 50 8.66 5.22 8.89
C LEU A 50 7.19 5.48 8.51
N GLU A 51 6.54 6.45 9.15
CA GLU A 51 5.17 6.87 8.80
C GLU A 51 5.09 7.33 7.34
N ASN A 52 6.05 8.16 6.90
CA ASN A 52 6.11 8.61 5.52
C ASN A 52 6.30 7.45 4.53
N LEU A 53 7.09 6.43 4.89
CA LEU A 53 7.27 5.24 4.06
C LEU A 53 5.99 4.40 4.01
N ALA A 54 5.30 4.21 5.15
CA ALA A 54 4.03 3.49 5.23
C ALA A 54 2.95 4.16 4.35
N VAL A 55 2.78 5.48 4.47
CA VAL A 55 1.83 6.26 3.65
C VAL A 55 2.17 6.15 2.16
N ARG A 56 3.46 6.24 1.81
CA ARG A 56 3.88 6.12 0.41
C ARG A 56 3.62 4.73 -0.13
N ASN A 57 3.90 3.69 0.65
CA ASN A 57 3.64 2.31 0.27
C ASN A 57 2.16 2.08 0.01
N GLU A 58 1.28 2.53 0.92
CA GLU A 58 -0.17 2.42 0.75
C GLU A 58 -0.64 3.11 -0.55
N LYS A 59 -0.13 4.32 -0.82
CA LYS A 59 -0.46 5.07 -2.04
C LYS A 59 0.04 4.37 -3.31
N GLU A 60 1.27 3.85 -3.28
CA GLU A 60 1.85 3.11 -4.41
C GLU A 60 1.08 1.82 -4.68
N ASN A 61 0.67 1.10 -3.63
CA ASN A 61 -0.18 -0.08 -3.76
C ASN A 61 -1.57 0.22 -4.29
N GLN A 62 -2.21 1.29 -3.82
CA GLN A 62 -3.49 1.74 -4.38
C GLN A 62 -3.35 2.03 -5.88
N ALA A 63 -2.30 2.75 -6.29
CA ALA A 63 -2.03 3.02 -7.71
C ALA A 63 -1.79 1.73 -8.52
N LEU A 64 -1.05 0.76 -7.96
CA LEU A 64 -0.83 -0.55 -8.60
C LEU A 64 -2.14 -1.32 -8.78
N GLN A 65 -3.00 -1.33 -7.76
CA GLN A 65 -4.32 -1.97 -7.83
C GLN A 65 -5.20 -1.32 -8.90
N GLU A 66 -5.27 0.01 -8.95
CA GLU A 66 -6.01 0.76 -9.97
C GLU A 66 -5.52 0.46 -11.39
N LEU A 67 -4.20 0.46 -11.60
CA LEU A 67 -3.60 0.15 -12.90
C LEU A 67 -3.90 -1.29 -13.32
N THR A 68 -3.81 -2.24 -12.39
CA THR A 68 -4.11 -3.65 -12.64
C THR A 68 -5.59 -3.86 -13.00
N ALA A 69 -6.50 -3.19 -12.30
CA ALA A 69 -7.93 -3.20 -12.61
C ALA A 69 -8.20 -2.62 -14.01
N LYS A 70 -7.54 -1.52 -14.36
CA LYS A 70 -7.68 -0.87 -15.67
C LYS A 70 -7.14 -1.75 -16.81
N ILE A 71 -6.01 -2.42 -16.61
CA ILE A 71 -5.48 -3.39 -17.58
C ILE A 71 -6.52 -4.50 -17.80
N SER A 72 -7.03 -5.08 -16.73
CA SER A 72 -8.03 -6.16 -16.80
C SER A 72 -9.30 -5.71 -17.55
N GLN A 73 -9.78 -4.50 -17.29
CA GLN A 73 -10.91 -3.93 -18.01
C GLN A 73 -10.62 -3.78 -19.51
N LEU A 74 -9.46 -3.22 -19.87
CA LEU A 74 -9.10 -3.02 -21.28
C LEU A 74 -8.92 -4.33 -22.04
N GLU A 75 -8.41 -5.37 -21.38
CA GLU A 75 -8.29 -6.71 -21.95
C GLU A 75 -9.68 -7.32 -22.23
N ASN A 76 -10.61 -7.20 -21.29
CA ASN A 76 -11.99 -7.65 -21.47
C ASN A 76 -12.69 -6.90 -22.61
N ASP A 77 -12.61 -5.56 -22.64
CA ASP A 77 -13.19 -4.73 -23.71
C ASP A 77 -12.65 -5.12 -25.10
N LYS A 78 -11.36 -5.48 -25.18
CA LYS A 78 -10.72 -5.92 -26.43
C LYS A 78 -11.28 -7.26 -26.90
N ILE A 79 -11.47 -8.20 -25.97
CA ILE A 79 -12.05 -9.52 -26.24
C ILE A 79 -13.49 -9.36 -26.72
N GLU A 80 -14.33 -8.61 -25.98
CA GLU A 80 -15.74 -8.38 -26.33
C GLU A 80 -15.90 -7.74 -27.72
N LYS A 81 -15.07 -6.72 -28.03
CA LYS A 81 -15.08 -6.10 -29.36
C LYS A 81 -14.67 -7.07 -30.47
N ALA A 82 -13.73 -7.97 -30.20
CA ALA A 82 -13.31 -8.99 -31.16
C ALA A 82 -14.43 -10.02 -31.40
N GLU A 83 -15.10 -10.46 -30.34
CA GLU A 83 -16.24 -11.38 -30.42
C GLU A 83 -17.43 -10.75 -31.16
N TYR A 84 -17.72 -9.47 -30.88
CA TYR A 84 -18.75 -8.72 -31.59
C TYR A 84 -18.45 -8.68 -33.09
N ARG A 85 -17.23 -8.29 -33.51
CA ARG A 85 -16.85 -8.29 -34.94
C ARG A 85 -17.04 -9.66 -35.61
N GLN A 86 -16.58 -10.75 -34.97
CA GLN A 86 -16.75 -12.09 -35.52
C GLN A 86 -18.21 -12.51 -35.66
N ARG A 87 -19.09 -12.11 -34.72
CA ARG A 87 -20.52 -12.39 -34.82
C ARG A 87 -21.17 -11.64 -35.99
N PHE A 88 -20.80 -10.38 -36.22
CA PHE A 88 -21.35 -9.58 -37.31
C PHE A 88 -20.96 -10.13 -38.69
N GLU A 89 -19.70 -10.52 -38.91
CA GLU A 89 -19.28 -11.15 -40.17
C GLU A 89 -20.02 -12.46 -40.44
N LYS A 90 -20.24 -13.29 -39.41
CA LYS A 90 -20.97 -14.57 -39.52
C LYS A 90 -22.47 -14.42 -39.80
N VAL A 91 -23.07 -13.26 -39.52
CA VAL A 91 -24.50 -12.98 -39.79
C VAL A 91 -24.66 -12.22 -41.11
N GLY A 92 -23.76 -11.28 -41.43
CA GLY A 92 -23.79 -10.53 -42.70
C GLY A 92 -23.51 -11.37 -43.94
N GLY A 93 -22.71 -12.45 -43.82
CA GLY A 93 -22.41 -13.36 -44.93
C GLY A 93 -23.53 -14.34 -45.31
N ARG A 94 -24.61 -14.44 -44.52
CA ARG A 94 -25.73 -15.38 -44.79
C ARG A 94 -26.92 -14.74 -45.52
N GLY A 95 -26.88 -13.45 -45.82
CA GLY A 95 -27.91 -12.73 -46.58
C GLY A 95 -27.64 -12.60 -48.09
N HIS A 96 -26.61 -13.28 -48.61
CA HIS A 96 -26.22 -13.23 -50.02
C HIS A 96 -25.98 -14.66 -50.55
N CYS A 97 -27.01 -15.49 -50.51
CA CYS A 97 -27.13 -16.75 -51.27
C CYS A 97 -28.60 -16.96 -51.60
#